data_AF-A0A355DMR1-F1
#
_entry.id   AF-A0A355DMR1-F1
#
_cell.length_a   1.000
_cell.length_b   1.000
_cell.length_c   1.000
_cell.angle_alpha   90.00
_cell.angle_beta   90.00
_cell.angle_gamma   90.00
#
_symmetry.space_group_name_H-M   'P 1'
#
loop_
_entity.id
_entity.type
_entity.pdbx_description
1 polymer ?
#
loop_
_entity_poly.entity_id
_entity_poly.type
_entity_poly.pdbx_seq_one_letter_code
_entity_poly.pdbx_strand_id
1 'polypeptide(L)'
;MPASSWHQGWDITEEKREVYRKRSQASSKAKAQALRGEGKKPIHPINVPQLNPEFLMPKLAGNGLRSLSLFSGGGGLDLGFDQANGVAGNREQAHLFVPENGHFRLSVPDCAILQGFPDFWQIHGAVYMALGQIGNAVPPPMSYRVAVSIAQALS
;
A
#
# COMPACT_ATOMS: atom_id res chain seq x y z
N MET A 1 -6.85 -28.97 12.48
CA MET A 1 -6.43 -28.17 13.64
C MET A 1 -7.67 -27.48 14.21
N PRO A 2 -8.04 -27.67 15.48
CA PRO A 2 -9.11 -26.88 16.09
C PRO A 2 -8.66 -25.42 16.19
N ALA A 3 -9.57 -24.48 15.90
CA ALA A 3 -9.30 -23.05 15.98
C ALA A 3 -8.95 -22.65 17.43
N SER A 4 -8.00 -21.72 17.61
CA SER A 4 -7.59 -21.23 18.93
C SER A 4 -8.77 -20.60 19.68
N SER A 5 -8.91 -20.90 20.98
CA SER A 5 -10.00 -20.43 21.86
C SER A 5 -10.16 -18.91 21.98
N TRP A 6 -9.19 -18.14 21.51
CA TRP A 6 -9.14 -16.67 21.62
C TRP A 6 -9.55 -15.95 20.32
N HIS A 7 -9.67 -16.67 19.20
CA HIS A 7 -10.06 -16.09 17.92
C HIS A 7 -11.53 -16.41 17.64
N GLN A 8 -12.41 -15.48 18.01
CA GLN A 8 -13.76 -15.46 17.45
C GLN A 8 -13.65 -14.86 16.05
N GLY A 9 -13.80 -15.70 15.02
CA GLY A 9 -13.85 -15.23 13.65
C GLY A 9 -14.94 -14.16 13.50
N TRP A 10 -14.71 -13.17 12.64
CA TRP A 10 -15.67 -12.10 12.39
C TRP A 10 -17.04 -12.67 11.98
N ASP A 11 -18.03 -12.59 12.88
CA ASP A 11 -19.41 -12.98 12.58
C ASP A 11 -20.09 -11.85 11.80
N ILE A 12 -20.02 -11.96 10.48
CA ILE A 12 -20.71 -11.04 9.57
C ILE A 12 -22.07 -11.63 9.20
N THR A 13 -23.14 -10.94 9.59
CA THR A 13 -24.50 -11.31 9.21
C THR A 13 -24.69 -11.22 7.69
N GLU A 14 -25.62 -11.98 7.14
CA GLU A 14 -25.91 -11.96 5.69
C GLU A 14 -26.34 -10.57 5.22
N GLU A 15 -27.06 -9.83 6.06
CA GLU A 15 -27.44 -8.43 5.82
C GLU A 15 -26.20 -7.52 5.68
N LYS A 16 -25.20 -7.66 6.56
CA LYS A 16 -23.92 -6.92 6.47
C LYS A 16 -23.15 -7.30 5.21
N ARG A 17 -23.11 -8.60 4.85
CA ARG A 17 -22.50 -9.06 3.58
C ARG A 17 -23.16 -8.43 2.37
N GLU A 18 -24.48 -8.33 2.37
CA GLU A 18 -25.23 -7.72 1.28
C GLU A 18 -24.95 -6.22 1.15
N VAL A 19 -24.84 -5.51 2.28
CA VAL A 19 -24.39 -4.10 2.28
C VAL A 19 -22.99 -3.97 1.68
N TYR A 20 -22.05 -4.84 2.04
CA TYR A 20 -20.70 -4.83 1.45
C TYR A 20 -20.71 -5.15 -0.05
N ARG A 21 -21.52 -6.13 -0.49
CA ARG A 21 -21.69 -6.47 -1.92
C ARG A 21 -22.21 -5.27 -2.70
N LYS A 22 -23.28 -4.62 -2.23
CA LYS A 22 -23.87 -3.44 -2.89
C LYS A 22 -22.87 -2.28 -2.98
N ARG A 23 -22.16 -1.98 -1.88
CA ARG A 23 -21.11 -0.94 -1.86
C ARG A 23 -19.98 -1.26 -2.83
N SER A 24 -19.53 -2.51 -2.86
CA SER A 24 -18.48 -2.98 -3.78
C SER A 24 -18.90 -2.84 -5.25
N GLN A 25 -20.13 -3.28 -5.59
CA GLN A 25 -20.68 -3.15 -6.93
C GLN A 25 -20.82 -1.68 -7.37
N ALA A 26 -21.32 -0.81 -6.48
CA ALA A 26 -21.43 0.62 -6.75
C ALA A 26 -20.05 1.27 -7.00
N SER A 27 -19.06 0.96 -6.15
CA SER A 27 -17.68 1.44 -6.29
C SER A 27 -17.03 0.95 -7.59
N SER A 28 -17.22 -0.33 -7.93
CA SER A 28 -16.73 -0.92 -9.17
C SER A 28 -17.33 -0.24 -10.41
N LYS A 29 -18.65 -0.01 -10.40
CA LYS A 29 -19.34 0.70 -11.49
C LYS A 29 -18.84 2.14 -11.64
N ALA A 30 -18.66 2.86 -10.52
CA ALA A 30 -18.15 4.22 -10.52
C ALA A 30 -16.71 4.30 -11.06
N LYS A 31 -15.84 3.36 -10.67
CA LYS A 31 -14.48 3.23 -11.26
C LYS A 31 -14.53 2.99 -12.76
N ALA A 32 -15.39 2.08 -13.21
CA ALA A 32 -15.52 1.76 -14.63
C ALA A 32 -16.03 2.97 -15.45
N GLN A 33 -16.94 3.77 -14.89
CA GLN A 33 -17.41 5.02 -15.50
C GLN A 33 -16.27 6.05 -15.61
N ALA A 34 -15.53 6.27 -14.53
CA ALA A 34 -14.40 7.20 -14.52
C ALA A 34 -13.33 6.83 -15.56
N LEU A 35 -13.03 5.53 -15.72
CA LEU A 35 -12.12 5.04 -16.75
C LEU A 35 -12.60 5.28 -18.19
N ARG A 36 -13.92 5.34 -18.39
CA ARG A 36 -14.53 5.71 -19.69
C ARG A 36 -14.64 7.22 -19.90
N GLY A 37 -14.19 8.04 -18.94
CA GLY A 37 -14.36 9.49 -18.96
C GLY A 37 -15.79 9.96 -18.64
N GLU A 38 -16.64 9.06 -18.13
CA GLU A 38 -18.01 9.37 -17.69
C GLU A 38 -17.99 9.80 -16.21
N GLY A 39 -18.85 10.75 -15.84
CA GLY A 39 -19.04 11.16 -14.44
C GLY A 39 -18.38 12.48 -14.07
N LYS A 40 -17.95 12.62 -12.81
CA LYS A 40 -17.36 13.87 -12.30
C LYS A 40 -15.98 14.08 -12.92
N LYS A 41 -15.66 15.32 -13.30
CA LYS A 41 -14.31 15.69 -13.72
C LYS A 41 -13.33 15.53 -12.55
N PRO A 42 -12.12 15.00 -12.77
CA PRO A 42 -11.06 14.97 -11.77
C PRO A 42 -10.82 16.36 -11.17
N ILE A 43 -10.75 16.41 -9.83
CA ILE A 43 -10.58 17.66 -9.07
C ILE A 43 -9.15 17.87 -8.55
N HIS A 44 -8.38 16.78 -8.44
CA HIS A 44 -6.99 16.80 -7.98
C HIS A 44 -6.06 16.52 -9.15
N PRO A 45 -4.86 17.12 -9.24
CA PRO A 45 -3.86 16.74 -10.24
C PRO A 45 -3.35 15.30 -10.00
N ILE A 46 -2.70 14.71 -11.01
CA ILE A 46 -1.95 13.46 -10.84
C ILE A 46 -0.81 13.72 -9.85
N ASN A 47 -0.72 12.88 -8.81
CA ASN A 47 0.33 13.02 -7.79
C ASN A 47 1.72 12.85 -8.41
N VAL A 48 2.63 13.77 -8.10
CA VAL A 48 4.05 13.66 -8.40
C VAL A 48 4.77 13.65 -7.04
N PRO A 49 5.39 12.52 -6.64
CA PRO A 49 5.98 12.39 -5.32
C PRO A 49 7.14 13.38 -5.16
N GLN A 50 7.13 14.14 -4.06
CA GLN A 50 8.24 15.04 -3.69
C GLN A 50 9.33 14.31 -2.90
N LEU A 51 8.97 13.25 -2.17
CA LEU A 51 9.91 12.41 -1.46
C LEU A 51 10.60 11.47 -2.45
N ASN A 52 11.93 11.54 -2.53
CA ASN A 52 12.74 10.47 -3.11
C ASN A 52 13.29 9.57 -1.97
N PRO A 53 12.80 8.33 -1.82
CA PRO A 53 13.23 7.43 -0.75
C PRO A 53 14.70 7.03 -0.81
N GLU A 54 15.36 7.13 -1.96
CA GLU A 54 16.80 6.85 -2.08
C GLU A 54 17.65 7.79 -1.21
N PHE A 55 17.20 9.03 -0.99
CA PHE A 55 17.89 9.98 -0.12
C PHE A 55 17.90 9.54 1.35
N LEU A 56 17.00 8.63 1.75
CA LEU A 56 16.96 8.08 3.10
C LEU A 56 17.96 6.94 3.30
N MET A 57 18.50 6.37 2.20
CA MET A 57 19.32 5.16 2.18
C MET A 57 20.54 5.32 1.26
N PRO A 58 21.45 6.26 1.55
CA PRO A 58 22.64 6.46 0.70
C PRO A 58 23.49 5.19 0.63
N LYS A 59 24.03 4.88 -0.55
CA LYS A 59 24.88 3.69 -0.72
C LYS A 59 26.19 3.86 0.06
N LEU A 60 26.50 2.92 0.95
CA LEU A 60 27.78 2.87 1.67
C LEU A 60 28.86 2.15 0.86
N ALA A 61 30.13 2.41 1.21
CA ALA A 61 31.26 1.65 0.69
C ALA A 61 31.12 0.16 1.05
N GLY A 62 31.51 -0.74 0.14
CA GLY A 62 31.41 -2.18 0.35
C GLY A 62 32.32 -2.66 1.49
N ASN A 63 31.80 -3.53 2.37
CA ASN A 63 32.52 -4.08 3.52
C ASN A 63 32.71 -5.62 3.44
N GLY A 64 32.40 -6.25 2.30
CA GLY A 64 32.57 -7.69 2.08
C GLY A 64 31.55 -8.61 2.76
N LEU A 65 30.62 -8.07 3.57
CA LEU A 65 29.57 -8.84 4.24
C LEU A 65 28.43 -9.18 3.28
N ARG A 66 27.85 -10.37 3.42
CA ARG A 66 26.66 -10.83 2.67
C ARG A 66 25.47 -10.89 3.61
N SER A 67 24.38 -10.21 3.27
CA SER A 67 23.13 -10.21 4.04
C SER A 67 21.97 -10.80 3.22
N LEU A 68 21.02 -11.42 3.92
CA LEU A 68 19.78 -11.95 3.36
C LEU A 68 18.60 -11.30 4.10
N SER A 69 17.73 -10.60 3.37
CA SER A 69 16.52 -9.97 3.94
C SER A 69 15.43 -11.03 4.03
N LEU A 70 15.06 -11.45 5.25
CA LEU A 70 14.19 -12.61 5.41
C LEU A 70 12.71 -12.29 5.65
N PHE A 71 12.27 -11.32 6.45
CA PHE A 71 10.82 -11.08 6.64
C PHE A 71 10.50 -9.65 7.10
N SER A 72 9.32 -9.18 6.68
CA SER A 72 9.05 -7.77 6.50
C SER A 72 7.87 -7.24 7.36
N GLY A 73 7.39 -7.96 8.38
CA GLY A 73 6.47 -7.38 9.39
C GLY A 73 4.97 -7.55 9.11
N GLY A 74 4.12 -7.11 10.05
CA GLY A 74 2.72 -7.56 10.19
C GLY A 74 1.67 -6.45 10.04
N GLY A 75 1.05 -6.37 8.86
CA GLY A 75 -0.36 -6.10 8.56
C GLY A 75 -1.02 -4.78 8.98
N GLY A 76 -0.39 -3.96 9.82
CA GLY A 76 -1.03 -2.76 10.39
C GLY A 76 -1.33 -1.67 9.37
N LEU A 77 -0.45 -1.50 8.38
CA LEU A 77 -0.63 -0.53 7.30
C LEU A 77 -1.68 -0.98 6.27
N ASP A 78 -1.80 -2.30 6.04
CA ASP A 78 -2.78 -2.90 5.14
C ASP A 78 -4.22 -2.63 5.60
N LEU A 79 -4.48 -2.83 6.90
CA LEU A 79 -5.79 -2.55 7.48
C LEU A 79 -6.15 -1.07 7.41
N GLY A 80 -5.16 -0.19 7.59
CA GLY A 80 -5.35 1.26 7.44
C GLY A 80 -5.75 1.67 6.01
N PHE A 81 -5.09 1.12 4.98
CA PHE A 81 -5.40 1.43 3.59
C PHE A 81 -6.66 0.72 3.05
N ASP A 82 -6.99 -0.47 3.55
CA ASP A 82 -8.25 -1.16 3.20
C ASP A 82 -9.46 -0.40 3.76
N GLN A 83 -9.35 0.13 4.98
CA GLN A 83 -10.40 0.98 5.58
C GLN A 83 -10.43 2.40 5.01
N ALA A 84 -9.28 2.96 4.63
CA ALA A 84 -9.17 4.28 4.02
C ALA A 84 -9.43 4.23 2.50
N ASN A 85 -10.71 4.13 2.12
CA ASN A 85 -11.23 4.49 0.80
C ASN A 85 -10.37 4.05 -0.40
N GLY A 86 -10.14 2.74 -0.51
CA GLY A 86 -9.72 2.04 -1.73
C GLY A 86 -8.55 2.67 -2.48
N VAL A 87 -7.36 2.11 -2.32
CA VAL A 87 -6.21 2.49 -3.15
C VAL A 87 -6.44 2.12 -4.63
N ALA A 88 -5.93 2.91 -5.56
CA ALA A 88 -5.96 2.62 -7.00
C ALA A 88 -4.69 1.89 -7.45
N GLY A 89 -4.75 1.16 -8.58
CA GLY A 89 -3.58 0.44 -9.09
C GLY A 89 -2.44 1.36 -9.53
N ASN A 90 -2.77 2.54 -10.08
CA ASN A 90 -1.80 3.53 -10.53
C ASN A 90 -2.32 4.97 -10.32
N ARG A 91 -1.43 5.95 -10.48
CA ARG A 91 -1.70 7.38 -10.21
C ARG A 91 -2.73 7.98 -11.16
N GLU A 92 -2.80 7.52 -12.42
CA GLU A 92 -3.82 7.96 -13.38
C GLU A 92 -5.22 7.51 -12.95
N GLN A 93 -5.37 6.24 -12.57
CA GLN A 93 -6.63 5.69 -12.07
C GLN A 93 -7.07 6.36 -10.76
N ALA A 94 -6.10 6.71 -9.91
CA ALA A 94 -6.36 7.43 -8.67
C ALA A 94 -6.92 8.83 -8.96
N HIS A 95 -6.30 9.54 -9.90
CA HIS A 95 -6.71 10.85 -10.39
C HIS A 95 -8.11 10.84 -11.01
N LEU A 96 -8.43 9.83 -11.83
CA LEU A 96 -9.72 9.75 -12.53
C LEU A 96 -10.91 9.57 -11.60
N PHE A 97 -10.72 8.95 -10.43
CA PHE A 97 -11.80 8.69 -9.49
C PHE A 97 -11.91 9.80 -8.44
N VAL A 98 -13.02 10.53 -8.46
CA VAL A 98 -13.35 11.53 -7.42
C VAL A 98 -14.21 10.88 -6.32
N PRO A 99 -13.69 10.72 -5.07
CA PRO A 99 -14.46 10.16 -3.97
C PRO A 99 -15.65 11.05 -3.56
N GLU A 100 -16.64 10.46 -2.88
CA GLU A 100 -17.84 11.18 -2.42
C GLU A 100 -17.51 12.42 -1.58
N ASN A 101 -16.52 12.30 -0.68
CA ASN A 101 -16.07 13.38 0.20
C ASN A 101 -14.98 14.26 -0.44
N GLY A 102 -14.66 14.07 -1.72
CA GLY A 102 -13.68 14.90 -2.45
C GLY A 102 -12.23 14.79 -1.99
N HIS A 103 -11.88 13.84 -1.12
CA HIS A 103 -10.49 13.63 -0.68
C HIS A 103 -9.61 13.07 -1.81
N PHE A 104 -8.29 13.24 -1.68
CA PHE A 104 -7.32 12.64 -2.58
C PHE A 104 -7.31 11.11 -2.42
N ARG A 105 -7.28 10.39 -3.53
CA ARG A 105 -7.20 8.92 -3.55
C ARG A 105 -5.76 8.50 -3.80
N LEU A 106 -5.19 7.68 -2.92
CA LEU A 106 -3.84 7.13 -3.10
C LEU A 106 -3.82 6.02 -4.15
N SER A 107 -2.66 5.83 -4.77
CA SER A 107 -2.33 4.67 -5.61
C SER A 107 -1.31 3.73 -4.94
N VAL A 108 -1.17 2.50 -5.45
CA VAL A 108 -0.17 1.53 -4.98
C VAL A 108 1.25 2.14 -4.95
N PRO A 109 1.73 2.83 -6.00
CA PRO A 109 3.01 3.54 -5.94
C PRO A 109 3.09 4.60 -4.83
N ASP A 110 2.01 5.32 -4.54
CA ASP A 110 2.03 6.33 -3.47
C ASP A 110 2.20 5.67 -2.09
N CYS A 111 1.49 4.56 -1.84
CA CYS A 111 1.66 3.77 -0.64
C CYS A 111 3.09 3.21 -0.51
N ALA A 112 3.70 2.77 -1.62
CA ALA A 112 5.08 2.28 -1.64
C ALA A 112 6.09 3.38 -1.28
N ILE A 113 5.94 4.58 -1.85
CA ILE A 113 6.78 5.75 -1.50
C ILE A 113 6.63 6.12 -0.03
N LEU A 114 5.40 6.11 0.51
CA LEU A 114 5.14 6.40 1.93
C LEU A 114 5.85 5.40 2.86
N GLN A 115 5.92 4.14 2.46
CA GLN A 115 6.65 3.10 3.20
C GLN A 115 8.17 3.17 2.99
N GLY A 116 8.64 4.03 2.07
CA GLY A 116 10.05 4.25 1.80
C GLY A 116 10.64 3.31 0.74
N PHE A 117 9.81 2.63 -0.06
CA PHE A 117 10.29 1.91 -1.23
C PHE A 117 10.74 2.89 -2.33
N PRO A 118 11.87 2.64 -3.01
CA PRO A 118 12.27 3.43 -4.17
C PRO A 118 11.18 3.44 -5.26
N ASP A 119 11.06 4.54 -6.02
CA ASP A 119 10.01 4.67 -7.06
C ASP A 119 10.16 3.65 -8.20
N PHE A 120 11.37 3.13 -8.43
CA PHE A 120 11.63 2.06 -9.40
C PHE A 120 11.23 0.66 -8.90
N TRP A 121 10.93 0.50 -7.60
CA TRP A 121 10.61 -0.80 -7.03
C TRP A 121 9.24 -1.29 -7.47
N GLN A 122 9.19 -2.46 -8.11
CA GLN A 122 7.97 -3.01 -8.67
C GLN A 122 7.22 -3.86 -7.65
N ILE A 123 5.94 -3.54 -7.42
CA ILE A 123 5.01 -4.35 -6.65
C ILE A 123 4.05 -5.04 -7.62
N HIS A 124 3.90 -6.35 -7.52
CA HIS A 124 3.12 -7.15 -8.47
C HIS A 124 1.81 -7.66 -7.85
N GLY A 125 0.81 -7.93 -8.70
CA GLY A 125 -0.46 -8.53 -8.32
C GLY A 125 -1.62 -7.54 -8.26
N ALA A 126 -2.79 -8.05 -7.85
CA ALA A 126 -3.97 -7.22 -7.66
C ALA A 126 -3.75 -6.18 -6.54
N VAL A 127 -4.46 -5.06 -6.57
CA VAL A 127 -4.27 -3.93 -5.62
C VAL A 127 -4.24 -4.40 -4.16
N TYR A 128 -5.14 -5.28 -3.74
CA TYR A 128 -5.17 -5.77 -2.36
C TYR A 128 -3.91 -6.60 -1.99
N MET A 129 -3.37 -7.38 -2.94
CA MET A 129 -2.14 -8.16 -2.74
C MET A 129 -0.92 -7.25 -2.74
N ALA A 130 -0.92 -6.22 -3.58
CA ALA A 130 0.14 -5.23 -3.66
C ALA A 130 0.21 -4.41 -2.36
N LEU A 131 -0.95 -3.98 -1.86
CA LEU A 131 -1.05 -3.38 -0.53
C LEU A 131 -0.50 -4.32 0.53
N GLY A 132 -0.98 -5.57 0.57
CA GLY A 132 -0.46 -6.61 1.46
C GLY A 132 1.07 -6.73 1.43
N GLN A 133 1.69 -6.68 0.26
CA GLN A 133 3.15 -6.70 0.16
C GLN A 133 3.80 -5.45 0.78
N ILE A 134 3.22 -4.26 0.56
CA ILE A 134 3.75 -3.00 1.07
C ILE A 134 3.55 -2.89 2.59
N GLY A 135 2.36 -3.20 3.10
CA GLY A 135 2.05 -3.02 4.52
C GLY A 135 2.58 -4.12 5.42
N ASN A 136 2.78 -5.33 4.90
CA ASN A 136 3.58 -6.36 5.54
C ASN A 136 5.08 -6.20 5.27
N ALA A 137 5.56 -5.03 4.82
CA ALA A 137 6.98 -4.78 4.62
C ALA A 137 7.63 -3.88 5.68
N VAL A 138 8.86 -4.17 6.09
CA VAL A 138 9.63 -3.33 7.01
C VAL A 138 10.06 -2.14 6.16
N PRO A 139 9.76 -0.90 6.58
CA PRO A 139 10.16 0.28 5.84
C PRO A 139 11.64 0.19 5.44
N PRO A 140 12.00 0.24 4.14
CA PRO A 140 13.39 0.13 3.71
C PRO A 140 14.36 1.08 4.46
N PRO A 141 13.99 2.35 4.77
CA PRO A 141 14.84 3.23 5.57
C PRO A 141 15.14 2.70 6.97
N MET A 142 14.18 2.01 7.61
CA MET A 142 14.39 1.38 8.93
C MET A 142 15.40 0.24 8.80
N SER A 143 15.16 -0.68 7.86
CA SER A 143 16.07 -1.82 7.59
C SER A 143 17.48 -1.36 7.26
N TYR A 144 17.62 -0.30 6.47
CA TYR A 144 18.90 0.32 6.14
C TYR A 144 19.65 0.73 7.41
N ARG A 145 19.03 1.48 8.32
CA ARG A 145 19.69 1.95 9.56
C ARG A 145 20.12 0.79 10.46
N VAL A 146 19.30 -0.26 10.56
CA VAL A 146 19.67 -1.48 11.28
C VAL A 146 20.89 -2.13 10.64
N ALA A 147 20.92 -2.27 9.32
CA ALA A 147 22.05 -2.84 8.60
C ALA A 147 23.34 -2.03 8.78
N VAL A 148 23.27 -0.68 8.77
CA VAL A 148 24.41 0.18 9.05
C VAL A 148 24.97 -0.05 10.46
N SER A 149 24.09 -0.12 11.46
CA SER A 149 24.51 -0.37 12.85
C SER A 149 25.19 -1.73 13.01
N ILE A 150 24.63 -2.78 12.39
CA ILE A 150 25.25 -4.12 12.38
C ILE A 150 26.61 -4.10 11.68
N ALA A 151 26.72 -3.45 10.52
CA ALA A 151 27.98 -3.34 9.81
C ALA A 151 29.06 -2.64 10.65
N GLN A 152 28.70 -1.57 11.36
CA GLN A 152 29.61 -0.87 12.28
C GLN A 152 30.06 -1.75 13.45
N ALA A 153 29.16 -2.56 14.01
CA ALA A 153 29.48 -3.48 15.10
C ALA A 153 30.36 -4.67 14.68
N LEU A 154 30.34 -5.01 13.39
CA LEU A 154 31.12 -6.11 12.80
C LEU A 154 32.42 -5.66 12.13
N SER A 155 32.68 -4.34 12.07
CA SER A 155 33.92 -3.76 11.55
C SER A 155 34.93 -3.57 12.66
#